data_AF-A0A928XFZ0-F1
#
_entry.id   AF-A0A928XFZ0-F1
#
_cell.length_a   1.000
_cell.length_b   1.000
_cell.length_c   1.000
_cell.angle_alpha   90.00
_cell.angle_beta   90.00
_cell.angle_gamma   90.00
#
_symmetry.space_group_name_H-M   'P 1'
#
loop_
_entity.id
_entity.type
_entity.pdbx_description
1 polymer ?
#
loop_
_entity_poly.entity_id
_entity_poly.type
_entity_poly.pdbx_seq_one_letter_code
_entity_poly.pdbx_strand_id
1 'polypeptide(L)'
;MAANNRIVTRIFWTVLAAVGLIALGSFALSFMALHELATTNGIPLRLGWIWPLIVDVSMVIYTAAILVAQLQRRAARLPIGLTIFYSVVTVTGNILHAPPTPLGWFVAALPPLSLILGTECLRVMAKHILEQQAALTTLAQLNSEIDARRADLDRLTGNIDRAAAELDRLQQEIKAGKVQQNRVTVADMNAVRQANIETRRQEVLRLHRQKVSQEQIATRLGVSVRTVRNDLVALNGKVGGIP
;
A
#
# COMPACT_ATOMS: atom_id res chain seq x y z
N MET A 1 6.84 -28.56 22.40
CA MET A 1 6.00 -28.25 21.22
C MET A 1 6.49 -28.90 19.92
N ALA A 2 7.78 -28.90 19.59
CA ALA A 2 8.30 -29.46 18.32
C ALA A 2 8.07 -30.97 18.11
N ALA A 3 8.16 -31.80 19.17
CA ALA A 3 7.90 -33.24 19.10
C ALA A 3 6.42 -33.57 18.80
N ASN A 4 5.50 -32.76 19.34
CA ASN A 4 4.06 -32.92 19.13
C ASN A 4 3.68 -32.65 17.66
N ASN A 5 4.33 -31.66 17.03
CA ASN A 5 4.11 -31.37 15.62
C ASN A 5 4.56 -32.54 14.71
N ARG A 6 5.69 -33.19 15.01
CA ARG A 6 6.16 -34.37 14.25
C ARG A 6 5.22 -35.58 14.37
N ILE A 7 4.63 -35.81 15.55
CA ILE A 7 3.66 -36.89 15.77
C ILE A 7 2.37 -36.59 15.02
N VAL A 8 1.84 -35.36 15.11
CA VAL A 8 0.62 -34.95 14.40
C VAL A 8 0.82 -35.04 12.88
N THR A 9 1.97 -34.58 12.35
CA THR A 9 2.28 -34.73 10.92
C THR A 9 2.37 -36.20 10.50
N ARG A 10 2.99 -37.07 11.30
CA ARG A 10 3.05 -38.51 11.02
C ARG A 10 1.66 -39.15 11.02
N ILE A 11 0.82 -38.84 12.00
CA ILE A 11 -0.56 -39.32 12.06
C ILE A 11 -1.33 -38.86 10.82
N PHE A 12 -1.21 -37.59 10.43
CA PHE A 12 -1.84 -37.06 9.22
C PHE A 12 -1.46 -37.84 7.97
N TRP A 13 -0.15 -38.05 7.73
CA TRP A 13 0.31 -38.80 6.56
C TRP A 13 -0.12 -40.26 6.57
N THR A 14 -0.09 -40.92 7.74
CA THR A 14 -0.57 -42.30 7.88
C THR A 14 -2.07 -42.40 7.58
N VAL A 15 -2.87 -41.49 8.13
CA VAL A 15 -4.32 -41.44 7.87
C VAL A 15 -4.59 -41.14 6.39
N LEU A 16 -3.88 -40.18 5.80
CA LEU A 16 -4.01 -39.85 4.37
C LEU A 16 -3.66 -41.05 3.49
N ALA A 17 -2.59 -41.78 3.81
CA ALA A 17 -2.20 -42.99 3.08
C ALA A 17 -3.26 -44.10 3.21
N ALA A 18 -3.80 -44.31 4.41
CA ALA A 18 -4.86 -45.30 4.64
C ALA A 18 -6.15 -44.95 3.88
N VAL A 19 -6.58 -43.69 3.91
CA VAL A 19 -7.73 -43.20 3.14
C VAL A 19 -7.48 -43.33 1.65
N GLY A 20 -6.29 -42.97 1.17
CA GLY A 20 -5.90 -43.13 -0.22
C GLY A 20 -5.96 -44.58 -0.68
N LEU A 21 -5.48 -45.52 0.15
CA LEU A 21 -5.53 -46.94 -0.13
C LEU A 21 -6.97 -47.47 -0.20
N ILE A 22 -7.83 -47.07 0.75
CA ILE A 22 -9.26 -47.43 0.74
C ILE A 22 -9.95 -46.85 -0.51
N ALA A 23 -9.66 -45.59 -0.86
CA ALA A 23 -10.23 -44.95 -2.05
C ALA A 23 -9.82 -45.68 -3.34
N LEU A 24 -8.54 -46.05 -3.47
CA LEU A 24 -8.03 -46.85 -4.59
C LEU A 24 -8.70 -48.22 -4.68
N GLY A 25 -8.84 -48.93 -3.55
CA GLY A 25 -9.51 -50.22 -3.50
C GLY A 25 -10.99 -50.13 -3.89
N SER A 26 -11.71 -49.18 -3.33
CA SER A 26 -13.12 -48.93 -3.66
C SER A 26 -13.32 -48.54 -5.12
N PHE A 27 -12.43 -47.70 -5.65
CA PHE A 27 -12.42 -47.33 -7.06
C PHE A 27 -12.18 -48.53 -7.96
N ALA A 28 -11.16 -49.35 -7.67
CA ALA A 28 -10.87 -50.54 -8.45
C ALA A 28 -12.05 -51.52 -8.49
N LEU A 29 -12.69 -51.77 -7.35
CA LEU A 29 -13.87 -52.64 -7.26
C LEU A 29 -15.04 -52.11 -8.10
N SER A 30 -15.35 -50.82 -8.00
CA SER A 30 -16.41 -50.19 -8.79
C SER A 30 -16.09 -50.20 -10.29
N PHE A 31 -14.84 -49.91 -10.65
CA PHE A 31 -14.38 -49.91 -12.04
C PHE A 31 -14.50 -51.30 -12.67
N MET A 32 -14.06 -52.34 -11.96
CA MET A 32 -14.19 -53.72 -12.42
C MET A 32 -15.65 -54.15 -12.57
N ALA A 33 -16.52 -53.82 -11.62
CA ALA A 33 -17.95 -54.14 -11.71
C ALA A 33 -18.61 -53.52 -12.95
N LEU A 34 -18.32 -52.24 -13.24
CA LEU A 34 -18.84 -51.57 -14.43
C LEU A 34 -18.21 -52.09 -15.73
N HIS A 35 -16.91 -52.42 -15.72
CA HIS A 35 -16.23 -53.05 -16.84
C HIS A 35 -16.87 -54.40 -17.19
N GLU A 36 -17.06 -55.26 -16.20
CA GLU A 36 -17.65 -56.59 -16.38
C GLU A 36 -19.11 -56.50 -16.81
N LEU A 37 -19.87 -55.53 -16.26
CA LEU A 37 -21.22 -55.23 -16.71
C LEU A 37 -21.23 -54.83 -18.19
N ALA A 38 -20.32 -53.95 -18.63
CA ALA A 38 -20.20 -53.54 -20.03
C ALA A 38 -19.90 -54.72 -20.95
N THR A 39 -18.94 -55.58 -20.57
CA THR A 39 -18.58 -56.75 -21.38
C THR A 39 -19.68 -57.80 -21.44
N THR A 40 -20.43 -57.98 -20.36
CA THR A 40 -21.59 -58.90 -20.31
C THR A 40 -22.75 -58.40 -21.17
N ASN A 41 -22.85 -57.09 -21.40
CA ASN A 41 -23.88 -56.45 -22.21
C ASN A 41 -23.43 -56.16 -23.67
N GLY A 42 -22.42 -56.87 -24.17
CA GLY A 42 -22.07 -56.86 -25.60
C GLY A 42 -20.97 -55.88 -26.02
N ILE A 43 -20.34 -55.16 -25.09
CA ILE A 43 -19.16 -54.35 -25.41
C ILE A 43 -17.93 -55.29 -25.53
N PRO A 44 -17.14 -55.21 -26.62
CA PRO A 44 -15.95 -56.04 -26.76
C PRO A 44 -14.99 -55.85 -25.58
N LEU A 45 -14.37 -56.94 -25.09
CA LEU A 45 -13.46 -56.91 -23.94
C LEU A 45 -12.35 -55.84 -24.06
N ARG A 46 -11.83 -55.62 -25.28
CA ARG A 46 -10.80 -54.60 -25.54
C ARG A 46 -11.28 -53.16 -25.32
N LEU A 47 -12.59 -52.91 -25.38
CA LEU A 47 -13.22 -51.59 -25.21
C LEU A 47 -14.01 -51.49 -23.90
N GLY A 48 -14.23 -52.59 -23.16
CA GLY A 48 -15.05 -52.63 -21.95
C GLY A 48 -14.61 -51.62 -20.88
N TRP A 49 -13.32 -51.28 -20.81
CA TRP A 49 -12.75 -50.34 -19.84
C TRP A 49 -13.10 -48.87 -20.14
N ILE A 50 -13.49 -48.57 -21.37
CA ILE A 50 -13.90 -47.21 -21.76
C ILE A 50 -15.20 -46.84 -21.05
N TRP A 51 -16.08 -47.82 -20.81
CA TRP A 51 -17.38 -47.59 -20.17
C TRP A 51 -17.27 -47.00 -18.75
N PRO A 52 -16.62 -47.67 -17.77
CA PRO A 52 -16.42 -47.07 -16.45
C PRO A 52 -15.64 -45.76 -16.52
N LEU A 53 -14.66 -45.65 -17.42
CA LEU A 53 -13.91 -44.40 -17.59
C LEU A 53 -14.78 -43.22 -18.02
N ILE A 54 -15.75 -43.42 -18.93
CA ILE A 54 -16.70 -42.38 -19.33
C ILE A 54 -17.51 -41.90 -18.13
N VAL A 55 -17.97 -42.83 -17.28
CA VAL A 55 -18.74 -42.50 -16.06
C VAL A 55 -17.90 -41.64 -15.11
N ASP A 56 -16.66 -42.07 -14.83
CA ASP A 56 -15.77 -41.39 -13.89
C ASP A 56 -15.31 -40.02 -14.41
N VAL A 57 -14.87 -39.93 -15.66
CA VAL A 57 -14.43 -38.66 -16.27
C VAL A 57 -15.58 -37.67 -16.33
N SER A 58 -16.79 -38.14 -16.67
CA SER A 58 -17.99 -37.30 -16.66
C SER A 58 -18.25 -36.74 -15.26
N MET A 59 -18.15 -37.57 -14.22
CA MET A 59 -18.35 -37.15 -12.84
C MET A 59 -17.33 -36.09 -12.40
N VAL A 60 -16.05 -36.25 -12.78
CA VAL A 60 -14.99 -35.26 -12.52
C VAL A 60 -15.28 -33.94 -13.24
N ILE A 61 -15.64 -33.98 -14.53
CA ILE A 61 -15.95 -32.79 -15.34
C ILE A 61 -17.12 -32.01 -14.72
N TYR A 62 -18.22 -32.68 -14.35
CA TYR A 62 -19.38 -32.00 -13.80
C TYR A 62 -19.12 -31.47 -12.39
N THR A 63 -18.39 -32.21 -11.56
CA THR A 63 -17.95 -31.72 -10.24
C THR A 63 -17.08 -30.47 -10.36
N ALA A 64 -16.14 -30.45 -11.32
CA ALA A 64 -15.32 -29.28 -11.61
C ALA A 64 -16.16 -28.10 -12.12
N ALA A 65 -17.14 -28.36 -13.00
CA ALA A 65 -18.06 -27.33 -13.49
C ALA A 65 -18.90 -26.72 -12.35
N ILE A 66 -19.34 -27.53 -11.39
CA ILE A 66 -20.03 -27.04 -10.18
C ILE A 66 -19.08 -26.16 -9.37
N LEU A 67 -17.83 -26.60 -9.14
CA LEU A 67 -16.85 -25.83 -8.38
C LEU A 67 -16.58 -24.47 -9.02
N VAL A 68 -16.35 -24.43 -10.35
CA VAL A 68 -16.15 -23.18 -11.10
C VAL A 68 -17.36 -22.27 -10.98
N ALA A 69 -18.58 -22.80 -11.15
CA ALA A 69 -19.80 -22.02 -11.01
C ALA A 69 -19.95 -21.45 -9.59
N GLN A 70 -19.62 -22.23 -8.56
CA GLN A 70 -19.66 -21.77 -7.16
C GLN A 70 -18.65 -20.65 -6.88
N LEU A 71 -17.42 -20.77 -7.37
CA LEU A 71 -16.39 -19.74 -7.24
C LEU A 71 -16.78 -18.45 -7.96
N GLN A 72 -17.51 -18.57 -9.09
CA GLN A 72 -18.07 -17.43 -9.82
C GLN A 72 -19.40 -16.91 -9.25
N ARG A 73 -19.88 -17.47 -8.13
CA ARG A 73 -21.19 -17.15 -7.53
C ARG A 73 -22.37 -17.31 -8.49
N ARG A 74 -22.31 -18.28 -9.40
CA ARG A 74 -23.34 -18.63 -10.38
C ARG A 74 -24.08 -19.91 -10.02
N ALA A 75 -25.30 -20.06 -10.53
CA ALA A 75 -26.08 -21.27 -10.36
C ALA A 75 -25.54 -22.41 -11.23
N ALA A 76 -25.39 -23.61 -10.65
CA ALA A 76 -24.80 -24.79 -11.29
C ALA A 76 -25.85 -25.87 -11.62
N ARG A 77 -27.08 -25.49 -12.00
CA ARG A 77 -28.22 -26.43 -12.10
C ARG A 77 -27.97 -27.62 -13.03
N LEU A 78 -27.47 -27.35 -14.24
CA LEU A 78 -27.18 -28.38 -15.24
C LEU A 78 -26.08 -29.36 -14.78
N PRO A 79 -24.88 -28.91 -14.38
CA PRO A 79 -23.86 -29.84 -13.93
C PRO A 79 -24.24 -30.54 -12.61
N ILE A 80 -25.02 -29.92 -11.71
CA ILE A 80 -25.61 -30.63 -10.55
C ILE A 80 -26.50 -31.79 -11.01
N GLY A 81 -27.42 -31.54 -11.96
CA GLY A 81 -28.29 -32.58 -12.50
C GLY A 81 -27.50 -33.72 -13.15
N LEU A 82 -26.44 -33.40 -13.89
CA LEU A 82 -25.57 -34.39 -14.52
C LEU A 82 -24.74 -35.19 -13.49
N THR A 83 -24.20 -34.56 -12.45
CA THR A 83 -23.53 -35.27 -11.35
C THR A 83 -24.48 -36.24 -10.65
N ILE A 84 -25.72 -35.82 -10.36
CA ILE A 84 -26.74 -36.69 -9.77
C ILE A 84 -27.04 -37.87 -10.69
N PHE A 85 -27.23 -37.61 -11.99
CA PHE A 85 -27.49 -38.67 -12.97
C PHE A 85 -26.36 -39.71 -13.00
N TYR A 86 -25.10 -39.29 -13.13
CA TYR A 86 -23.97 -40.21 -13.15
C TYR A 86 -23.74 -40.91 -11.80
N SER A 87 -24.08 -40.27 -10.68
CA SER A 87 -24.09 -40.90 -9.35
C SER A 87 -25.09 -42.05 -9.26
N VAL A 88 -26.28 -41.89 -9.85
CA VAL A 88 -27.27 -42.97 -9.94
C VAL A 88 -26.75 -44.09 -10.84
N VAL A 89 -26.21 -43.75 -12.02
CA VAL A 89 -25.66 -44.73 -12.97
C VAL A 89 -24.57 -45.59 -12.32
N THR A 90 -23.65 -45.01 -11.56
CA THR A 90 -22.58 -45.78 -10.91
C THR A 90 -23.10 -46.72 -9.82
N VAL A 91 -24.04 -46.27 -8.98
CA VAL A 91 -24.61 -47.10 -7.91
C VAL A 91 -25.44 -48.23 -8.51
N THR A 92 -26.32 -47.91 -9.46
CA THR A 92 -27.14 -48.91 -10.15
C THR A 92 -26.28 -49.90 -10.91
N GLY A 93 -25.24 -49.45 -11.62
CA GLY A 93 -24.32 -50.33 -12.35
C GLY A 93 -23.65 -51.36 -11.44
N ASN A 94 -23.15 -50.93 -10.28
CA ASN A 94 -22.56 -51.85 -9.30
C ASN A 94 -23.59 -52.83 -8.73
N ILE A 95 -24.80 -52.38 -8.41
CA ILE A 95 -25.88 -53.23 -7.89
C ILE A 95 -26.30 -54.29 -8.93
N LEU A 96 -26.41 -53.90 -10.20
CA LEU A 96 -26.79 -54.81 -11.29
C LEU A 96 -25.73 -55.89 -11.57
N HIS A 97 -24.47 -55.58 -11.32
CA HIS A 97 -23.38 -56.55 -11.43
C HIS A 97 -23.35 -57.53 -10.23
N ALA A 98 -23.88 -57.12 -9.08
CA ALA A 98 -23.83 -57.91 -7.85
C ALA A 98 -24.81 -59.11 -7.86
N PRO A 99 -24.56 -60.14 -7.03
CA PRO A 99 -25.51 -61.24 -6.84
C PRO A 99 -26.90 -60.70 -6.43
N PRO A 100 -28.01 -61.31 -6.92
CA PRO A 100 -29.38 -60.84 -6.70
C PRO A 100 -29.87 -61.17 -5.27
N THR A 101 -29.15 -60.65 -4.29
CA THR A 101 -29.43 -60.80 -2.86
C THR A 101 -29.40 -59.40 -2.22
N PRO A 102 -30.25 -59.11 -1.23
CA PRO A 102 -30.25 -57.80 -0.57
C PRO A 102 -28.88 -57.42 0.01
N LEU A 103 -28.14 -58.39 0.55
CA LEU A 103 -26.79 -58.19 1.06
C LEU A 103 -25.79 -57.89 -0.07
N GLY A 104 -25.88 -58.59 -1.21
CA GLY A 104 -25.03 -58.34 -2.38
C GLY A 104 -25.21 -56.92 -2.94
N TRP A 105 -26.45 -56.45 -3.03
CA TRP A 105 -26.75 -55.07 -3.45
C TRP A 105 -26.19 -54.04 -2.48
N PHE A 106 -26.33 -54.29 -1.17
CA PHE A 106 -25.77 -53.41 -0.15
C PHE A 106 -24.25 -53.30 -0.26
N VAL A 107 -23.55 -54.45 -0.30
CA VAL A 107 -22.09 -54.49 -0.40
C VAL A 107 -21.58 -53.83 -1.68
N ALA A 108 -22.27 -54.05 -2.81
CA ALA A 108 -21.89 -53.44 -4.08
C ALA A 108 -22.16 -51.93 -4.16
N ALA A 109 -23.13 -51.41 -3.40
CA ALA A 109 -23.39 -49.98 -3.33
C ALA A 109 -22.35 -49.22 -2.48
N LEU A 110 -21.67 -49.88 -1.55
CA LEU A 110 -20.73 -49.21 -0.63
C LEU A 110 -19.54 -48.53 -1.34
N PRO A 111 -18.83 -49.18 -2.28
CA PRO A 111 -17.73 -48.53 -2.99
C PRO A 111 -18.14 -47.24 -3.74
N PRO A 112 -19.17 -47.24 -4.62
CA PRO A 112 -19.56 -46.02 -5.33
C PRO A 112 -20.11 -44.94 -4.39
N LEU A 113 -20.89 -45.29 -3.34
CA LEU A 113 -21.37 -44.31 -2.37
C LEU A 113 -20.23 -43.63 -1.62
N SER A 114 -19.20 -44.38 -1.22
CA SER A 114 -18.03 -43.84 -0.54
C SER A 114 -17.28 -42.83 -1.41
N LEU A 115 -17.16 -43.12 -2.72
CA LEU A 115 -16.52 -42.23 -3.69
C LEU A 115 -17.34 -40.97 -3.96
N ILE A 116 -18.66 -41.09 -4.09
CA ILE A 116 -19.55 -39.93 -4.25
C ILE A 116 -19.39 -38.99 -3.05
N LEU A 117 -19.53 -39.50 -1.83
CA LEU A 117 -19.40 -38.71 -0.61
C LEU A 117 -17.99 -38.11 -0.46
N GLY A 118 -16.95 -38.90 -0.75
CA GLY A 118 -15.56 -38.43 -0.72
C GLY A 118 -15.32 -37.30 -1.72
N THR A 119 -15.88 -37.42 -2.93
CA THR A 119 -15.79 -36.38 -3.97
C THR A 119 -16.51 -35.11 -3.55
N GLU A 120 -17.67 -35.22 -2.91
CA GLU A 120 -18.40 -34.07 -2.39
C GLU A 120 -17.64 -33.36 -1.27
N CYS A 121 -17.06 -34.11 -0.33
CA CYS A 121 -16.17 -33.55 0.69
C CYS A 121 -14.95 -32.85 0.06
N LEU A 122 -14.30 -33.48 -0.92
CA LEU A 122 -13.15 -32.90 -1.61
C LEU A 122 -13.53 -31.59 -2.33
N ARG A 123 -14.67 -31.55 -3.03
CA ARG A 123 -15.19 -30.35 -3.69
C ARG A 123 -15.40 -29.22 -2.68
N VAL A 124 -16.03 -29.51 -1.54
CA VAL A 124 -16.25 -28.51 -0.48
C VAL A 124 -14.93 -28.02 0.10
N MET A 125 -13.97 -28.89 0.38
CA MET A 125 -12.65 -28.51 0.88
C MET A 125 -11.88 -27.66 -0.14
N ALA A 126 -11.87 -28.07 -1.41
CA ALA A 126 -11.23 -27.34 -2.49
C ALA A 126 -11.79 -25.93 -2.64
N LYS A 127 -13.12 -25.78 -2.57
CA LYS A 127 -13.78 -24.47 -2.58
C LYS A 127 -13.25 -23.57 -1.45
N HIS A 128 -13.24 -24.07 -0.21
CA HIS A 128 -12.79 -23.29 0.95
C HIS A 128 -11.32 -22.86 0.81
N ILE A 129 -10.44 -23.77 0.38
CA ILE A 129 -9.02 -23.46 0.17
C ILE A 129 -8.87 -22.36 -0.89
N LEU A 130 -9.56 -22.48 -2.03
CA LEU A 130 -9.48 -21.50 -3.10
C LEU A 130 -10.02 -20.12 -2.68
N GLU A 131 -11.14 -20.08 -1.94
CA GLU A 131 -11.67 -18.83 -1.38
C GLU A 131 -10.72 -18.19 -0.36
N GLN A 132 -10.08 -19.00 0.49
CA GLN A 132 -9.06 -18.51 1.45
C GLN A 132 -7.85 -17.93 0.73
N GLN A 133 -7.35 -18.58 -0.32
CA GLN A 133 -6.22 -18.07 -1.10
C GLN A 133 -6.56 -16.73 -1.79
N ALA A 134 -7.77 -16.61 -2.33
CA ALA A 134 -8.25 -15.36 -2.92
C ALA A 134 -8.37 -14.23 -1.86
N ALA A 135 -8.80 -14.56 -0.64
CA ALA A 135 -8.85 -13.59 0.46
C ALA A 135 -7.44 -13.15 0.90
N LEU A 136 -6.50 -14.09 1.07
CA LEU A 136 -5.11 -13.78 1.46
C LEU A 136 -4.39 -12.91 0.44
N THR A 137 -4.57 -13.18 -0.85
CA THR A 137 -4.01 -12.34 -1.92
C THR A 137 -4.60 -10.94 -1.92
N THR A 138 -5.91 -10.81 -1.71
CA THR A 138 -6.58 -9.50 -1.56
C THR A 138 -6.05 -8.73 -0.35
N LEU A 139 -5.86 -9.39 0.80
CA LEU A 139 -5.29 -8.78 2.01
C LEU A 139 -3.85 -8.31 1.77
N ALA A 140 -3.03 -9.13 1.09
CA ALA A 140 -1.66 -8.75 0.75
C ALA A 140 -1.62 -7.51 -0.17
N GLN A 141 -2.51 -7.45 -1.17
CA GLN A 141 -2.65 -6.28 -2.03
C GLN A 141 -3.05 -5.03 -1.24
N LEU A 142 -4.05 -5.13 -0.36
CA LEU A 142 -4.47 -4.01 0.49
C LEU A 142 -3.35 -3.53 1.41
N ASN A 143 -2.56 -4.43 1.99
CA ASN A 143 -1.44 -4.04 2.82
C ASN A 143 -0.38 -3.28 2.02
N SER A 144 -0.07 -3.73 0.79
CA SER A 144 0.88 -3.04 -0.09
C SER A 144 0.38 -1.64 -0.51
N GLU A 145 -0.93 -1.48 -0.73
CA GLU A 145 -1.56 -0.19 -1.03
C GLU A 145 -1.47 0.77 0.17
N ILE A 146 -1.67 0.26 1.40
CA ILE A 146 -1.50 1.05 2.63
C ILE A 146 -0.06 1.53 2.77
N ASP A 147 0.91 0.64 2.55
CA ASP A 147 2.34 1.00 2.64
C ASP A 147 2.73 2.04 1.59
N ALA A 148 2.21 1.93 0.37
CA ALA A 148 2.39 2.93 -0.68
C ALA A 148 1.82 4.30 -0.27
N ARG A 149 0.59 4.33 0.27
CA ARG A 149 -0.05 5.57 0.74
C ARG A 149 0.68 6.20 1.93
N ARG A 150 1.23 5.40 2.83
CA ARG A 150 2.07 5.88 3.94
C ARG A 150 3.33 6.56 3.40
N ALA A 151 4.01 5.95 2.44
CA ALA A 151 5.20 6.54 1.82
C ALA A 151 4.88 7.87 1.10
N ASP A 152 3.71 7.99 0.47
CA ASP A 152 3.27 9.26 -0.13
C ASP A 152 2.96 10.33 0.91
N LEU A 153 2.38 9.96 2.06
CA LEU A 153 2.21 10.89 3.19
C LEU A 153 3.56 11.39 3.72
N ASP A 154 4.54 10.52 3.87
CA ASP A 154 5.89 10.89 4.32
C ASP A 154 6.58 11.84 3.34
N ARG A 155 6.41 11.60 2.03
CA ARG A 155 6.90 12.51 0.97
C ARG A 155 6.24 13.89 1.06
N LEU A 156 4.91 13.91 1.24
CA LEU A 156 4.17 15.16 1.34
C LEU A 156 4.59 15.96 2.58
N THR A 157 4.77 15.26 3.70
CA THR A 157 5.29 15.84 4.95
C THR A 157 6.69 16.41 4.75
N GLY A 158 7.60 15.66 4.11
CA GLY A 158 8.93 16.15 3.79
C GLY A 158 8.93 17.35 2.83
N ASN A 159 7.97 17.44 1.90
CA ASN A 159 7.81 18.62 1.05
C ASN A 159 7.32 19.84 1.83
N ILE A 160 6.42 19.64 2.80
CA ILE A 160 5.97 20.71 3.71
C ILE A 160 7.16 21.22 4.53
N ASP A 161 7.98 20.33 5.09
CA ASP A 161 9.16 20.71 5.87
C ASP A 161 10.16 21.52 5.04
N ARG A 162 10.39 21.12 3.78
CA ARG A 162 11.25 21.87 2.85
C ARG A 162 10.68 23.24 2.53
N ALA A 163 9.38 23.33 2.25
CA ALA A 163 8.72 24.60 1.97
C ALA A 163 8.75 25.53 3.18
N ALA A 164 8.58 25.00 4.40
CA ALA A 164 8.72 25.76 5.63
C ALA A 164 10.14 26.31 5.80
N ALA A 165 11.18 25.49 5.56
CA ALA A 165 12.57 25.93 5.61
C ALA A 165 12.90 26.99 4.54
N GLU A 166 12.30 26.90 3.35
CA GLU A 166 12.43 27.91 2.29
C GLU A 166 11.79 29.24 2.69
N LEU A 167 10.59 29.21 3.26
CA LEU A 167 9.93 30.40 3.81
C LEU A 167 10.78 31.07 4.88
N ASP A 168 11.39 30.31 5.79
CA ASP A 168 12.28 30.85 6.83
C ASP A 168 13.52 31.54 6.23
N ARG A 169 14.14 30.94 5.20
CA ARG A 169 15.27 31.56 4.49
C ARG A 169 14.87 32.88 3.83
N LEU A 170 13.78 32.88 3.07
CA LEU A 170 13.28 34.09 2.41
C LEU A 170 12.93 35.18 3.43
N GLN A 171 12.34 34.83 4.58
CA GLN A 171 12.10 35.79 5.64
C GLN A 171 13.39 36.40 6.21
N GLN A 172 14.45 35.59 6.37
CA GLN A 172 15.75 36.10 6.81
C GLN A 172 16.39 37.04 5.78
N GLU A 173 16.32 36.71 4.49
CA GLU A 173 16.81 37.57 3.41
C GLU A 173 16.06 38.90 3.36
N ILE A 174 14.72 38.88 3.47
CA ILE A 174 13.91 40.11 3.53
C ILE A 174 14.28 40.95 4.74
N LYS A 175 14.48 40.34 5.92
CA LYS A 175 14.91 41.06 7.14
C LYS A 175 16.29 41.69 6.95
N ALA A 176 17.26 40.94 6.42
CA ALA A 176 18.61 41.43 6.17
C ALA A 176 18.61 42.58 5.14
N GLY A 177 17.86 42.44 4.05
CA GLY A 177 17.69 43.48 3.04
C GLY A 177 17.11 44.78 3.61
N LYS A 178 16.07 44.68 4.45
CA LYS A 178 15.48 45.84 5.15
C LYS A 178 16.48 46.51 6.09
N VAL A 179 17.27 45.74 6.85
CA VAL A 179 18.31 46.29 7.74
C VAL A 179 19.38 47.02 6.94
N GLN A 180 19.83 46.45 5.83
CA GLN A 180 20.80 47.09 4.95
C GLN A 180 20.24 48.37 4.33
N GLN A 181 19.01 48.34 3.83
CA GLN A 181 18.33 49.52 3.29
C GLN A 181 18.22 50.64 4.33
N ASN A 182 17.78 50.32 5.55
CA ASN A 182 17.72 51.31 6.64
C ASN A 182 19.10 51.88 6.98
N ARG A 183 20.15 51.06 7.00
CA ARG A 183 21.52 51.53 7.25
C ARG A 183 21.98 52.52 6.19
N VAL A 184 21.73 52.24 4.91
CA VAL A 184 22.07 53.15 3.80
C VAL A 184 21.31 54.46 3.94
N THR A 185 19.98 54.40 4.14
CA THR A 185 19.16 55.60 4.32
C THR A 185 19.63 56.47 5.50
N VAL A 186 19.97 55.84 6.63
CA VAL A 186 20.48 56.58 7.80
C VAL A 186 21.87 57.18 7.53
N ALA A 187 22.75 56.47 6.82
CA ALA A 187 24.05 56.99 6.43
C ALA A 187 23.92 58.20 5.50
N ASP A 188 23.03 58.13 4.50
CA ASP A 188 22.75 59.25 3.59
C ASP A 188 22.17 60.45 4.34
N MET A 189 21.18 60.22 5.22
CA MET A 189 20.62 61.26 6.08
C MET A 189 21.70 61.92 6.97
N ASN A 190 22.60 61.12 7.52
CA ASN A 190 23.71 61.62 8.35
C ASN A 190 24.72 62.41 7.51
N ALA A 191 25.05 61.96 6.31
CA ALA A 191 25.95 62.68 5.40
C ALA A 191 25.38 64.04 5.00
N VAL A 192 24.08 64.10 4.63
CA VAL A 192 23.36 65.35 4.36
C VAL A 192 23.39 66.26 5.58
N ARG A 193 23.12 65.71 6.76
CA ARG A 193 23.14 66.49 8.01
C ARG A 193 24.54 67.04 8.31
N GLN A 194 25.59 66.26 8.09
CA GLN A 194 26.97 66.71 8.27
C GLN A 194 27.36 67.79 7.25
N ALA A 195 26.98 67.64 5.98
CA ALA A 195 27.20 68.67 4.96
C ALA A 195 26.54 70.01 5.34
N ASN A 196 25.29 69.97 5.81
CA ASN A 196 24.59 71.18 6.29
C ASN A 196 25.27 71.84 7.50
N ILE A 197 25.79 71.03 8.44
CA ILE A 197 26.56 71.54 9.58
C ILE A 197 27.86 72.20 9.11
N GLU A 198 28.56 71.61 8.13
CA GLU A 198 29.81 72.16 7.60
C GLU A 198 29.57 73.48 6.85
N THR A 199 28.52 73.55 6.01
CA THR A 199 28.10 74.80 5.35
C THR A 199 27.79 75.89 6.39
N ARG A 200 27.04 75.54 7.45
CA ARG A 200 26.76 76.47 8.55
C ARG A 200 28.03 76.95 9.23
N ARG A 201 28.97 76.05 9.51
CA ARG A 201 30.27 76.36 10.14
C ARG A 201 31.11 77.30 9.29
N GLN A 202 31.18 77.08 7.98
CA GLN A 202 31.88 77.96 7.05
C GLN A 202 31.30 79.39 7.07
N GLU A 203 29.96 79.50 7.11
CA GLU A 203 29.29 80.80 7.15
C GLU A 203 29.45 81.52 8.51
N VAL A 204 29.41 80.77 9.62
CA VAL A 204 29.76 81.28 10.96
C VAL A 204 31.19 81.81 10.96
N LEU A 205 32.15 81.09 10.39
CA LEU A 205 33.55 81.52 10.30
C LEU A 205 33.71 82.79 9.45
N ARG A 206 32.97 82.89 8.34
CA ARG A 206 32.95 84.06 7.46
C ARG A 206 32.44 85.30 8.21
N LEU A 207 31.30 85.20 8.89
CA LEU A 207 30.71 86.30 9.66
C LEU A 207 31.55 86.67 10.89
N HIS A 208 32.19 85.69 11.54
CA HIS A 208 33.08 85.93 12.67
C HIS A 208 34.34 86.71 12.25
N ARG A 209 34.96 86.35 11.10
CA ARG A 209 36.07 87.13 10.51
C ARG A 209 35.68 88.57 10.16
N GLN A 210 34.40 88.82 9.88
CA GLN A 210 33.84 90.16 9.66
C GLN A 210 33.54 90.92 10.96
N LYS A 211 33.98 90.42 12.14
CA LYS A 211 33.80 91.01 13.48
C LYS A 211 32.33 91.19 13.92
N VAL A 212 31.40 90.42 13.36
CA VAL A 212 29.99 90.40 13.77
C VAL A 212 29.85 89.71 15.14
N SER A 213 29.00 90.23 16.04
CA SER A 213 28.83 89.65 17.38
C SER A 213 28.17 88.26 17.31
N GLN A 214 28.47 87.37 18.26
CA GLN A 214 27.93 86.00 18.28
C GLN A 214 26.40 85.95 18.35
N GLU A 215 25.77 86.94 18.99
CA GLU A 215 24.31 87.08 19.08
C GLU A 215 23.71 87.48 17.72
N GLN A 216 24.36 88.38 16.99
CA GLN A 216 23.93 88.78 15.65
C GLN A 216 24.11 87.66 14.62
N ILE A 217 25.17 86.85 14.73
CA ILE A 217 25.40 85.66 13.90
C ILE A 217 24.30 84.62 14.14
N ALA A 218 23.94 84.38 15.41
CA ALA A 218 22.87 83.46 15.79
C ALA A 218 21.51 83.88 15.21
N THR A 219 21.15 85.16 15.33
CA THR A 219 19.91 85.72 14.77
C THR A 219 19.88 85.62 13.24
N ARG A 220 21.00 85.89 12.56
CA ARG A 220 21.07 85.88 11.08
C ARG A 220 21.02 84.49 10.46
N LEU A 221 21.52 83.48 11.16
CA LEU A 221 21.51 82.08 10.72
C LEU A 221 20.32 81.28 11.28
N GLY A 222 19.45 81.90 12.09
CA GLY A 222 18.28 81.25 12.69
C GLY A 222 18.64 80.10 13.64
N VAL A 223 19.79 80.18 14.31
CA VAL A 223 20.29 79.13 15.22
C VAL A 223 20.59 79.69 16.61
N SER A 224 20.68 78.81 17.61
CA SER A 224 20.97 79.25 18.99
C SER A 224 22.40 79.79 19.14
N VAL A 225 22.59 80.76 20.03
CA VAL A 225 23.93 81.29 20.38
C VAL A 225 24.88 80.18 20.88
N ARG A 226 24.33 79.17 21.58
CA ARG A 226 25.07 77.98 22.03
C ARG A 226 25.60 77.15 20.85
N THR A 227 24.82 77.02 19.78
CA THR A 227 25.21 76.32 18.55
C THR A 227 26.36 77.04 17.85
N VAL A 228 26.28 78.37 17.73
CA VAL A 228 27.35 79.20 17.14
C VAL A 228 28.65 79.08 17.94
N ARG A 229 28.57 79.13 19.28
CA ARG A 229 29.73 78.95 20.16
C ARG A 229 30.39 77.58 19.97
N ASN A 230 29.59 76.51 19.96
CA ASN A 230 30.09 75.15 19.77
C ASN A 230 30.74 74.94 18.40
N ASP A 231 30.18 75.55 17.36
CA ASP A 231 30.73 75.50 16.00
C ASP A 231 32.08 76.25 15.90
N LEU A 232 32.20 77.42 16.55
CA LEU A 232 33.47 78.15 16.65
C LEU A 232 34.54 77.37 17.43
N VAL A 233 34.17 76.70 18.52
CA VAL A 233 35.07 75.82 19.30
C VAL A 233 35.55 74.64 18.44
N ALA A 234 34.65 73.99 17.71
CA ALA A 234 34.99 72.88 16.82
C ALA A 234 35.90 73.31 15.65
N LEU A 235 35.77 74.54 15.17
CA LEU A 235 36.64 75.12 14.15
C LEU A 235 38.02 75.51 14.71
N ASN A 236 38.08 76.11 15.90
CA ASN A 236 39.36 76.43 16.56
C ASN A 236 40.20 75.17 16.86
N GLY A 237 39.57 74.06 17.23
CA GLY A 237 40.24 72.77 17.44
C GLY A 237 40.82 72.14 16.16
N LYS A 238 40.34 72.53 14.97
CA LYS A 238 40.89 72.10 13.66
C LYS A 238 41.93 73.06 13.07
N VAL A 239 41.89 74.33 13.46
CA VAL A 239 42.76 75.39 12.90
C VAL A 239 44.06 75.57 13.71
N GLY A 240 44.15 75.06 14.94
CA GLY A 240 45.34 75.12 15.79
C GLY A 240 46.47 74.14 15.45
N GLY A 241 46.55 73.64 14.21
CA GLY A 241 47.46 72.56 13.81
C GLY A 241 48.11 72.76 12.45
N ILE A 242 48.55 73.97 12.10
CA ILE A 242 49.55 74.22 11.04
C ILE A 242 50.40 75.41 11.54
N PRO A 243 51.74 75.30 11.60
CA PRO A 243 52.62 76.38 12.06
C PRO A 243 52.57 77.63 11.17
#